data_AF-A0A928ZCT6-F1
#
_entry.id   AF-A0A928ZCT6-F1
#
_cell.length_a   1.000
_cell.length_b   1.000
_cell.length_c   1.000
_cell.angle_alpha   90.00
_cell.angle_beta   90.00
_cell.angle_gamma   90.00
#
_symmetry.space_group_name_H-M   'P 1'
#
loop_
_entity.id
_entity.type
_entity.pdbx_description
1 polymer ?
#
loop_
_entity_poly.entity_id
_entity_poly.type
_entity_poly.pdbx_seq_one_letter_code
_entity_poly.pdbx_strand_id
1 'polypeptide(L)'
;MQESWNSLNSKVKYYEEQAIASISDNKATYQQRLQLRAETINLAQRCSMAAVIASSGTANYLDSSAGRVYREALLFSVSGQTTDVMVASIKNLL
;
A
#
# COMPACT_ATOMS: atom_id res chain seq x y z
N MET A 1 -9.50 -12.87 11.75
CA MET A 1 -9.25 -13.15 10.31
C MET A 1 -10.27 -12.43 9.43
N GLN A 2 -11.57 -12.76 9.52
CA GLN A 2 -12.60 -12.13 8.68
C GLN A 2 -12.71 -10.59 8.86
N GLU A 3 -12.72 -10.11 10.11
CA GLU A 3 -12.79 -8.67 10.39
C GLU A 3 -11.57 -7.90 9.89
N SER A 4 -10.37 -8.46 10.08
CA SER A 4 -9.12 -7.88 9.59
C SER A 4 -9.10 -7.79 8.07
N TRP A 5 -9.57 -8.84 7.38
CA TRP A 5 -9.72 -8.84 5.93
C TRP A 5 -10.74 -7.80 5.46
N ASN A 6 -11.93 -7.76 6.08
CA ASN A 6 -12.96 -6.76 5.76
C ASN A 6 -12.40 -5.32 5.92
N SER A 7 -11.67 -5.05 6.99
CA SER A 7 -11.06 -3.74 7.25
C SER A 7 -10.05 -3.34 6.18
N LEU A 8 -9.13 -4.24 5.82
CA LEU A 8 -8.13 -3.97 4.77
C LEU A 8 -8.78 -3.84 3.40
N ASN A 9 -9.72 -4.71 3.07
CA ASN A 9 -10.42 -4.70 1.78
C ASN A 9 -11.21 -3.40 1.57
N SER A 10 -11.91 -2.92 2.60
CA SER A 10 -12.61 -1.63 2.52
C SER A 10 -11.66 -0.46 2.32
N LYS A 11 -10.47 -0.49 2.94
CA LYS A 11 -9.44 0.54 2.73
C LYS A 11 -8.85 0.49 1.32
N VAL A 12 -8.62 -0.70 0.77
CA VAL A 12 -8.14 -0.85 -0.62
C VAL A 12 -9.13 -0.20 -1.58
N LYS A 13 -10.43 -0.52 -1.46
CA LYS A 13 -11.48 0.07 -2.28
C LYS A 13 -11.54 1.60 -2.12
N TYR A 14 -11.48 2.08 -0.89
CA TYR A 14 -11.45 3.52 -0.62
C TYR A 14 -10.29 4.23 -1.32
N TYR A 15 -9.06 3.72 -1.20
CA TYR A 15 -7.90 4.35 -1.83
C TYR A 15 -7.90 4.23 -3.35
N GLU A 16 -8.43 3.14 -3.90
CA GLU A 16 -8.63 2.97 -5.33
C GLU A 16 -9.58 4.04 -5.89
N GLU A 17 -10.74 4.23 -5.26
CA GLU A 17 -11.72 5.26 -5.63
C GLU A 17 -11.10 6.66 -5.55
N GLN A 18 -10.39 6.96 -4.45
CA GLN A 18 -9.73 8.25 -4.26
C GLN A 18 -8.61 8.50 -5.27
N ALA A 19 -7.85 7.46 -5.65
CA ALA A 19 -6.79 7.56 -6.64
C ALA A 19 -7.38 7.90 -8.02
N ILE A 20 -8.42 7.18 -8.44
CA ILE A 20 -9.12 7.43 -9.70
C ILE A 20 -9.75 8.83 -9.71
N ALA A 21 -10.41 9.22 -8.62
CA ALA A 21 -11.00 10.55 -8.47
C ALA A 21 -9.94 11.65 -8.55
N SER A 22 -8.77 11.46 -7.91
CA SER A 22 -7.70 12.44 -7.94
C SER A 22 -7.17 12.66 -9.36
N ILE A 23 -7.05 11.62 -10.18
CA ILE A 23 -6.57 11.73 -11.57
C ILE A 23 -7.55 12.58 -12.41
N SER A 24 -8.85 12.39 -12.20
CA SER A 24 -9.89 13.09 -12.97
C SER A 24 -10.16 14.51 -12.46
N ASP A 25 -9.89 14.79 -11.18
CA ASP A 25 -10.14 16.08 -10.57
C ASP A 25 -8.95 17.02 -10.68
N ASN A 26 -9.12 18.09 -11.45
CA ASN A 26 -8.12 19.15 -11.60
C ASN A 26 -8.00 20.05 -10.34
N LYS A 27 -8.91 19.91 -9.38
CA LYS A 27 -8.87 20.64 -8.09
C LYS A 27 -8.06 19.93 -7.01
N ALA A 28 -7.78 18.63 -7.16
CA ALA A 28 -6.97 17.92 -6.19
C ALA A 28 -5.55 18.51 -6.13
N THR A 29 -5.19 19.04 -4.97
CA THR A 29 -3.90 19.69 -4.75
C THR A 29 -2.75 18.69 -4.79
N TYR A 30 -1.54 19.19 -5.04
CA TYR A 30 -0.33 18.37 -4.96
C TYR A 30 -0.21 17.64 -3.62
N GLN A 31 -0.45 18.34 -2.51
CA GLN A 31 -0.35 17.78 -1.16
C GLN A 31 -1.36 16.64 -0.92
N GLN A 32 -2.59 16.76 -1.44
CA GLN A 32 -3.57 15.68 -1.35
C GLN A 32 -3.13 14.43 -2.12
N ARG A 33 -2.59 14.61 -3.34
CA ARG A 33 -2.08 13.49 -4.15
C ARG A 33 -0.84 12.84 -3.51
N LEU A 34 0.03 13.65 -2.93
CA LEU A 34 1.22 13.20 -2.20
C LEU A 34 0.81 12.34 -1.00
N GLN A 35 -0.10 12.83 -0.17
CA GLN A 35 -0.59 12.11 1.00
C GLN A 35 -1.29 10.80 0.59
N LEU A 36 -2.15 10.87 -0.43
CA LEU A 36 -2.83 9.69 -0.98
C LEU A 36 -1.86 8.62 -1.46
N ARG A 37 -0.79 9.02 -2.14
CA ARG A 37 0.29 8.10 -2.57
C ARG A 37 0.96 7.45 -1.37
N ALA A 38 1.38 8.24 -0.39
CA ALA A 38 2.07 7.72 0.80
C ALA A 38 1.18 6.75 1.61
N GLU A 39 -0.11 7.04 1.73
CA GLU A 39 -1.07 6.17 2.42
C GLU A 39 -1.32 4.86 1.65
N THR A 40 -1.41 4.93 0.32
CA THR A 40 -1.57 3.75 -0.52
C THR A 40 -0.34 2.83 -0.46
N ILE A 41 0.87 3.40 -0.44
CA ILE A 41 2.12 2.63 -0.25
C ILE A 41 2.10 1.93 1.11
N ASN A 42 1.73 2.65 2.18
CA ASN A 42 1.61 2.07 3.52
C ASN A 42 0.59 0.93 3.56
N LEU A 43 -0.57 1.10 2.91
CA LEU A 43 -1.58 0.05 2.84
C LEU A 43 -1.08 -1.18 2.07
N ALA A 44 -0.41 -1.01 0.93
CA ALA A 44 0.16 -2.12 0.16
C ALA A 44 1.15 -2.94 1.00
N GLN A 45 2.02 -2.27 1.77
CA GLN A 45 2.95 -2.92 2.70
C GLN A 45 2.19 -3.72 3.77
N ARG A 46 1.18 -3.13 4.40
CA ARG A 46 0.38 -3.81 5.44
C ARG A 46 -0.41 -5.00 4.90
N CYS A 47 -1.02 -4.87 3.73
CA CYS A 47 -1.75 -5.96 3.08
C CYS A 47 -0.82 -7.12 2.73
N SER A 48 0.34 -6.83 2.15
CA SER A 48 1.30 -7.88 1.79
C SER A 48 1.89 -8.58 3.02
N MET A 49 2.18 -7.82 4.09
CA MET A 49 2.63 -8.39 5.36
C MET A 49 1.54 -9.25 6.02
N ALA A 50 0.28 -8.81 5.97
CA ALA A 50 -0.85 -9.60 6.46
C ALA A 50 -0.98 -10.93 5.71
N ALA A 51 -0.74 -10.95 4.39
CA ALA A 51 -0.71 -12.18 3.60
C ALA A 51 0.41 -13.13 4.06
N VAL A 52 1.62 -12.60 4.28
CA VAL A 52 2.74 -13.39 4.82
C VAL A 52 2.41 -13.98 6.19
N ILE A 53 1.85 -13.18 7.10
CA ILE A 53 1.46 -13.65 8.45
C ILE A 53 0.40 -14.76 8.34
N ALA A 54 -0.62 -14.58 7.48
CA ALA A 54 -1.68 -15.57 7.29
C ALA A 54 -1.16 -16.88 6.67
N SER A 55 -0.14 -16.81 5.80
CA SER A 55 0.48 -17.99 5.17
C SER A 55 1.57 -18.64 6.01
N SER A 56 2.05 -17.98 7.08
CA SER A 56 3.11 -18.50 7.96
C SER A 56 4.35 -18.95 7.15
N GLY A 57 5.00 -20.07 7.52
CA GLY A 57 6.21 -20.56 6.85
C GLY A 57 6.06 -20.80 5.35
N THR A 58 4.85 -21.09 4.86
CA THR A 58 4.59 -21.30 3.41
C THR A 58 4.78 -20.03 2.58
N ALA A 59 4.76 -18.84 3.20
CA ALA A 59 5.09 -17.58 2.54
C ALA A 59 6.53 -17.55 2.01
N ASN A 60 7.43 -18.37 2.58
CA ASN A 60 8.85 -18.40 2.22
C ASN A 60 9.17 -19.29 1.01
N TYR A 61 8.21 -20.09 0.53
CA TYR A 61 8.43 -20.92 -0.66
C TYR A 61 8.52 -20.05 -1.92
N LEU A 62 9.32 -20.49 -2.89
CA LEU A 62 9.57 -19.74 -4.13
C LEU A 62 8.30 -19.54 -4.97
N ASP A 63 7.38 -20.48 -4.91
CA ASP A 63 6.09 -20.49 -5.59
C ASP A 63 4.95 -19.82 -4.79
N SER A 64 5.24 -19.31 -3.60
CA SER A 64 4.24 -18.69 -2.73
C SER A 64 3.78 -17.33 -3.28
N SER A 65 2.47 -17.22 -3.55
CA SER A 65 1.84 -15.94 -3.93
C SER A 65 2.00 -14.88 -2.82
N ALA A 66 1.91 -15.26 -1.54
CA ALA A 66 2.07 -14.32 -0.42
C ALA A 66 3.49 -13.73 -0.37
N GLY A 67 4.51 -14.59 -0.52
CA GLY A 67 5.90 -14.15 -0.60
C GLY A 67 6.19 -13.29 -1.83
N ARG A 68 5.58 -13.61 -2.98
CA ARG A 68 5.70 -12.81 -4.21
C ARG A 68 5.15 -11.40 -4.01
N VAL A 69 3.91 -11.28 -3.53
CA VAL A 69 3.24 -9.98 -3.32
C VAL A 69 3.99 -9.12 -2.31
N TYR A 70 4.56 -9.71 -1.26
CA TYR A 70 5.43 -8.98 -0.32
C TYR A 70 6.66 -8.36 -0.99
N ARG A 71 7.37 -9.13 -1.84
CA ARG A 71 8.52 -8.62 -2.58
C ARG A 71 8.13 -7.55 -3.60
N GLU A 72 6.99 -7.70 -4.27
CA GLU A 72 6.47 -6.69 -5.20
C GLU A 72 6.11 -5.39 -4.47
N ALA A 73 5.51 -5.47 -3.27
CA ALA A 73 5.18 -4.28 -2.48
C ALA A 73 6.43 -3.45 -2.12
N LEU A 74 7.56 -4.10 -1.83
CA LEU A 74 8.84 -3.42 -1.52
C LEU A 74 9.32 -2.50 -2.65
N LEU A 75 8.93 -2.75 -3.91
CA LEU A 75 9.25 -1.88 -5.03
C LEU A 75 8.79 -0.43 -4.79
N PHE A 76 7.65 -0.25 -4.10
CA PHE A 76 7.11 1.08 -3.81
C PHE A 76 7.93 1.87 -2.78
N SER A 77 8.80 1.20 -2.03
CA SER A 77 9.72 1.85 -1.10
C SER A 77 10.99 2.38 -1.76
N VAL A 78 11.21 2.06 -3.05
CA VAL A 78 12.39 2.49 -3.80
C VAL A 78 12.04 3.25 -5.08
N SER A 79 11.01 2.80 -5.80
CA SER A 79 10.63 3.37 -7.09
C SER A 79 9.68 4.56 -6.93
N GLY A 80 10.00 5.66 -7.62
CA GLY A 80 9.17 6.87 -7.58
C GLY A 80 9.13 7.57 -6.22
N GLN A 81 10.13 7.34 -5.38
CA GLN A 81 10.32 7.99 -4.08
C GLN A 81 11.06 9.32 -4.25
N THR A 82 10.34 10.38 -4.65
CA THR A 82 10.88 11.75 -4.55
C THR A 82 11.07 12.12 -3.07
N THR A 83 11.82 13.20 -2.77
CA THR A 83 12.05 13.65 -1.39
C THR A 83 10.74 13.81 -0.60
N ASP A 84 9.74 14.44 -1.20
CA ASP A 84 8.44 14.66 -0.55
C ASP A 84 7.71 13.34 -0.27
N VAL A 85 7.74 12.39 -1.23
CA VAL A 85 7.13 11.06 -1.05
C VAL A 85 7.87 10.27 0.02
N MET A 86 9.21 10.38 0.07
CA MET A 86 10.01 9.73 1.11
C MET A 86 9.65 10.23 2.50
N VAL A 87 9.57 11.55 2.68
CA VAL A 87 9.17 12.15 3.96
C VAL A 87 7.76 11.71 4.36
N ALA A 88 6.81 11.77 3.44
CA ALA A 88 5.42 11.36 3.70
C ALA A 88 5.31 9.85 4.01
N SER A 89 6.02 8.99 3.28
CA SER A 89 6.05 7.54 3.50
C SER A 89 6.67 7.19 4.86
N ILE A 90 7.77 7.83 5.25
CA ILE A 90 8.38 7.64 6.58
C ILE A 90 7.42 8.11 7.68
N LYS A 91 6.78 9.27 7.49
CA LYS A 91 5.80 9.79 8.45
C LYS A 91 4.63 8.82 8.69
N ASN A 92 4.21 8.06 7.68
CA ASN A 92 3.15 7.05 7.83
C ASN A 92 3.62 5.75 8.51
N LEU A 93 4.92 5.56 8.75
CA LEU A 93 5.47 4.42 9.49
C LEU A 93 5.69 4.72 10.98
N LEU A 94 5.70 6.01 11.36
CA LEU A 94 5.90 6.51 12.72
C LEU A 94 4.56 6.79 13.39
#